data_AF-A0A4V1SAD2-F1
#
_entry.id   AF-A0A4V1SAD2-F1
#
_cell.length_a   1.000
_cell.length_b   1.000
_cell.length_c   1.000
_cell.angle_alpha   90.00
_cell.angle_beta   90.00
_cell.angle_gamma   90.00
#
_symmetry.space_group_name_H-M   'P 1'
#
loop_
_entity.id
_entity.type
_entity.pdbx_description
1 polymer ?
#
loop_
_entity_poly.entity_id
_entity_poly.type
_entity_poly.pdbx_seq_one_letter_code
_entity_poly.pdbx_strand_id
1 'polypeptide(L)'
;FRVAGKTGTVCKYKPKDKHSPGGYMKDRYIVSFAGMMPAQDPAFVCIVVIDDPRTTKVGHGGGTVAAPTFQKIATRVASHLNLKPTEPVKPDTSNPLATAHR
;
A
#
# COMPACT_ATOMS: atom_id res chain seq x y z
N PHE A 1 1.19 4.16 -14.59
CA PHE A 1 1.14 2.68 -14.75
C PHE A 1 -0.16 2.17 -14.18
N ARG A 2 -0.77 1.15 -14.80
CA ARG A 2 -1.81 0.39 -14.11
C ARG A 2 -1.19 -0.52 -13.06
N VAL A 3 -1.83 -0.57 -11.90
CA VAL A 3 -1.47 -1.43 -10.78
C VAL A 3 -2.63 -2.39 -10.56
N ALA A 4 -2.30 -3.67 -10.39
CA ALA A 4 -3.24 -4.66 -9.86
C ALA A 4 -2.78 -5.05 -8.46
N GLY A 5 -3.68 -5.05 -7.49
CA GLY A 5 -3.33 -5.40 -6.12
C GLY A 5 -4.54 -5.51 -5.21
N LYS A 6 -4.29 -6.04 -4.02
CA LYS A 6 -5.31 -6.29 -3.00
C LYS A 6 -4.83 -5.86 -1.63
N THR A 7 -5.76 -5.28 -0.88
CA THR A 7 -5.60 -4.95 0.54
C THR A 7 -5.85 -6.16 1.43
N GLY A 8 -5.04 -6.29 2.48
CA GLY A 8 -5.24 -7.20 3.60
C GLY A 8 -5.37 -6.43 4.92
N THR A 9 -6.25 -6.88 5.80
CA THR A 9 -6.41 -6.35 7.17
C THR A 9 -6.80 -7.51 8.05
N VAL A 10 -6.02 -7.78 9.08
CA VAL A 10 -6.26 -8.90 10.00
C VAL A 10 -6.12 -8.43 11.44
N CYS A 11 -7.06 -8.82 12.31
CA CYS A 11 -6.94 -8.63 13.75
C CYS A 11 -5.86 -9.57 14.30
N LYS A 12 -4.93 -9.05 15.11
CA LYS A 12 -3.90 -9.89 15.74
C LYS A 12 -4.56 -10.86 16.72
N TYR A 13 -4.06 -12.09 16.79
CA TYR A 13 -4.54 -13.10 17.72
C TYR A 13 -3.55 -13.27 18.88
N LYS A 14 -4.06 -13.25 20.12
CA LYS A 14 -3.32 -13.64 21.31
C LYS A 14 -3.65 -15.10 21.62
N PRO A 15 -2.66 -16.02 21.65
CA PRO A 15 -2.87 -17.40 22.10
C PRO A 15 -3.35 -17.45 23.55
N LYS A 16 -4.11 -18.50 23.88
CA LYS A 16 -4.45 -18.80 25.28
C LYS A 16 -3.17 -19.06 26.05
N ASP A 17 -3.06 -18.44 27.23
CA ASP A 17 -1.99 -18.70 28.18
C ASP A 17 -2.59 -19.18 29.51
N LYS A 18 -1.74 -19.54 30.48
CA LYS A 18 -2.18 -20.04 31.80
C LYS A 18 -3.01 -19.01 32.60
N HIS A 19 -2.93 -17.73 32.24
CA HIS A 19 -3.49 -16.59 32.96
C HIS A 19 -4.60 -15.87 32.18
N SER A 20 -4.85 -16.20 30.92
CA SER A 20 -5.81 -15.49 30.06
C SER A 20 -6.34 -16.35 28.90
N PRO A 21 -7.65 -16.22 28.56
CA PRO A 21 -8.20 -16.85 27.36
C PRO A 21 -7.55 -16.26 26.09
N GLY A 22 -7.40 -17.09 25.07
CA GLY A 22 -6.95 -16.65 23.75
C GLY A 22 -8.05 -15.91 23.00
N GLY A 23 -7.68 -15.09 22.02
CA GLY A 23 -8.66 -14.33 21.23
C GLY A 23 -8.04 -13.26 20.35
N TYR A 24 -8.88 -12.64 19.53
CA TYR A 24 -8.47 -11.46 18.77
C TYR A 24 -8.24 -10.28 19.70
N MET A 25 -7.11 -9.62 19.51
CA MET A 25 -6.70 -8.45 20.27
C MET A 25 -7.45 -7.23 19.72
N LYS A 26 -8.18 -6.54 20.59
CA LYS A 26 -8.88 -5.31 20.24
C LYS A 26 -7.87 -4.24 19.81
N ASP A 27 -8.17 -3.54 18.73
CA ASP A 27 -7.38 -2.43 18.19
C ASP A 27 -5.93 -2.79 17.78
N ARG A 28 -5.63 -4.08 17.59
CA ARG A 28 -4.33 -4.57 17.12
C ARG A 28 -4.48 -5.24 15.78
N TYR A 29 -3.81 -4.71 14.76
CA TYR A 29 -3.97 -5.17 13.38
C TYR A 29 -2.64 -5.38 12.69
N ILE A 30 -2.61 -6.32 11.76
CA ILE A 30 -1.61 -6.34 10.69
C ILE A 30 -2.33 -5.89 9.42
N VAL A 31 -1.76 -4.90 8.75
CA VAL A 31 -2.31 -4.37 7.50
C VAL A 31 -1.33 -4.64 6.38
N SER A 32 -1.85 -4.96 5.20
CA SER A 32 -1.01 -5.25 4.05
C SER A 32 -1.60 -4.78 2.73
N PHE A 33 -0.71 -4.64 1.76
CA PHE A 33 -1.06 -4.48 0.36
C PHE A 33 -0.11 -5.33 -0.48
N ALA A 34 -0.65 -6.24 -1.26
CA ALA A 34 0.10 -7.01 -2.24
C ALA A 34 -0.31 -6.53 -3.64
N GLY A 35 0.66 -6.21 -4.49
CA GLY A 35 0.37 -5.77 -5.85
C GLY A 35 1.52 -5.98 -6.82
N MET A 36 1.20 -5.84 -8.10
CA MET A 36 2.12 -5.99 -9.21
C MET A 36 2.05 -4.79 -10.14
N MET A 37 3.16 -4.47 -10.80
CA MET A 37 3.25 -3.32 -11.71
C MET A 37 4.26 -3.56 -12.85
N PRO A 38 3.92 -3.19 -14.10
CA PRO A 38 2.57 -2.88 -14.61
C PRO A 38 1.56 -4.03 -14.44
N ALA A 39 0.26 -3.75 -14.47
CA ALA A 39 -0.77 -4.78 -14.28
C ALA A 39 -0.87 -5.77 -15.46
N GLN A 40 -0.64 -5.29 -16.68
CA GLN A 40 -0.80 -6.08 -17.91
C GLN A 40 0.43 -6.93 -18.25
N ASP A 41 1.62 -6.41 -17.96
CA ASP A 41 2.91 -7.07 -18.14
C ASP A 41 3.75 -6.82 -16.89
N PRO A 42 3.60 -7.65 -15.84
CA PRO A 42 4.23 -7.40 -14.55
C PRO A 42 5.76 -7.50 -14.59
N ALA A 43 6.42 -6.36 -14.43
CA ALA A 43 7.88 -6.30 -14.24
C ALA A 43 8.30 -6.69 -12.81
N PHE A 44 7.43 -6.47 -11.83
CA PHE A 44 7.67 -6.87 -10.44
C PHE A 44 6.39 -7.04 -9.62
N VAL A 45 6.52 -7.74 -8.50
CA VAL A 45 5.53 -7.86 -7.41
C VAL A 45 6.12 -7.20 -6.16
N CYS A 46 5.28 -6.50 -5.40
CA CYS A 46 5.64 -5.89 -4.13
C CYS A 46 4.55 -6.15 -3.09
N ILE A 47 4.98 -6.56 -1.90
CA ILE A 47 4.11 -6.76 -0.75
C ILE A 47 4.58 -5.83 0.36
N VAL A 48 3.67 -4.99 0.83
CA VAL A 48 3.87 -4.15 2.01
C VAL A 48 3.08 -4.77 3.15
N VAL A 49 3.75 -5.07 4.26
CA VAL A 49 3.14 -5.53 5.50
C VAL A 49 3.56 -4.58 6.61
N ILE A 50 2.58 -4.09 7.37
CA ILE A 50 2.81 -3.19 8.50
C ILE A 50 2.17 -3.82 9.72
N ASP A 51 3.00 -4.13 10.72
CA ASP A 51 2.55 -4.62 12.01
C ASP A 51 2.15 -3.45 12.89
N ASP A 52 0.94 -3.53 13.44
CA ASP A 52 0.42 -2.65 14.47
C ASP A 52 0.48 -1.15 14.12
N PRO A 53 -0.13 -0.73 12.99
CA PRO A 53 -0.03 0.64 12.50
C PRO A 53 -0.66 1.62 13.49
N ARG A 54 0.17 2.44 14.12
CA ARG A 54 -0.25 3.52 15.02
C ARG A 54 -0.57 4.78 14.21
N THR A 55 -1.82 4.90 13.77
CA THR A 55 -2.32 6.09 13.07
C THR A 55 -3.38 6.77 13.91
N THR A 56 -3.27 8.09 14.05
CA THR A 56 -4.28 8.94 14.71
C THR A 56 -5.17 9.69 13.71
N LYS A 57 -4.87 9.61 12.41
CA LYS A 57 -5.47 10.45 11.36
C LYS A 57 -6.30 9.69 10.32
N VAL A 58 -6.05 8.39 10.15
CA VAL A 58 -6.75 7.52 9.20
C VAL A 58 -7.12 6.19 9.86
N GLY A 59 -8.17 5.51 9.38
CA GLY A 59 -8.58 4.19 9.90
C GLY A 59 -7.52 3.11 9.73
N HIS A 60 -7.59 2.03 10.50
CA HIS A 60 -6.59 0.95 10.56
C HIS A 60 -6.69 -0.10 9.43
N GLY A 61 -7.13 0.30 8.23
CA GLY A 61 -7.29 -0.62 7.10
C GLY A 61 -6.03 -0.72 6.22
N GLY A 62 -5.88 -1.85 5.51
CA GLY A 62 -4.84 -2.02 4.49
C GLY A 62 -4.91 -1.00 3.37
N GLY A 63 -6.10 -0.50 3.04
CA GLY A 63 -6.29 0.54 2.02
C GLY A 63 -5.79 1.92 2.43
N THR A 64 -5.79 2.25 3.72
CA THR A 64 -5.44 3.59 4.22
C THR A 64 -3.96 3.72 4.56
N VAL A 65 -3.32 2.64 5.01
CA VAL A 65 -1.91 2.66 5.45
C VAL A 65 -0.98 1.96 4.45
N ALA A 66 -1.30 0.72 4.07
CA ALA A 66 -0.41 -0.07 3.23
C ALA A 66 -0.45 0.34 1.75
N ALA A 67 -1.62 0.70 1.21
CA ALA A 67 -1.74 1.07 -0.21
C ALA A 67 -0.96 2.36 -0.58
N PRO A 68 -1.01 3.48 0.18
CA PRO A 68 -0.19 4.65 -0.13
C PRO A 68 1.32 4.39 0.03
N THR A 69 1.68 3.50 0.95
CA THR A 69 3.08 3.06 1.14
C THR A 69 3.55 2.27 -0.08
N PHE A 70 2.74 1.32 -0.56
CA PHE A 70 2.99 0.59 -1.82
C PHE A 70 3.17 1.56 -2.99
N GLN A 71 2.27 2.55 -3.15
CA GLN A 71 2.34 3.50 -4.28
C GLN A 71 3.70 4.21 -4.33
N LYS A 72 4.21 4.69 -3.18
CA LYS A 72 5.50 5.38 -3.08
C LYS A 72 6.67 4.46 -3.43
N ILE A 73 6.66 3.22 -2.92
CA ILE A 73 7.70 2.22 -3.20
C ILE A 73 7.67 1.83 -4.67
N ALA A 74 6.50 1.45 -5.18
CA ALA A 74 6.30 0.98 -6.55
C ALA A 74 6.71 2.05 -7.58
N THR A 75 6.39 3.32 -7.32
CA THR A 75 6.81 4.44 -8.17
C THR A 75 8.34 4.55 -8.23
N ARG A 76 9.02 4.47 -7.09
CA ARG A 76 10.50 4.51 -7.04
C ARG A 76 11.15 3.32 -7.72
N VAL A 77 10.59 2.12 -7.53
CA VAL A 77 11.08 0.89 -8.19
C VAL A 77 10.92 1.00 -9.70
N ALA A 78 9.77 1.49 -10.19
CA ALA A 78 9.58 1.68 -11.63
C ALA A 78 10.58 2.67 -12.24
N SER A 79 10.86 3.78 -11.56
CA SER A 79 11.90 4.71 -11.98
C SER A 79 13.27 4.05 -11.98
N HIS A 80 13.60 3.26 -10.95
CA HIS A 80 14.89 2.57 -10.85
C HIS A 80 15.07 1.51 -11.96
N LEU A 81 14.00 0.83 -12.34
CA LEU A 81 13.99 -0.16 -13.42
C LEU A 81 13.81 0.45 -14.81
N ASN A 82 13.78 1.79 -14.94
CA ASN A 82 13.54 2.52 -16.19
C ASN A 82 12.29 2.04 -16.96
N LEU A 83 11.22 1.70 -16.22
CA LEU A 83 9.99 1.26 -16.84
C LEU A 83 9.37 2.41 -17.65
N LYS A 84 8.94 2.12 -18.88
CA LYS A 84 8.26 3.10 -19.73
C LYS A 84 6.78 3.16 -19.36
N PRO A 85 6.18 4.36 -19.17
CA PRO A 85 4.77 4.49 -18.89
C PRO A 85 3.92 3.75 -19.93
N THR A 86 3.10 2.81 -19.48
CA THR A 86 2.14 2.07 -20.32
C THR A 86 0.87 2.87 -20.62
N GLU A 87 0.72 4.06 -20.05
CA GLU A 87 -0.43 4.94 -20.24
C GLU A 87 0.04 6.40 -20.33
N PRO A 88 -0.76 7.28 -20.98
CA PRO A 88 -0.49 8.72 -20.98
C PRO A 88 -0.38 9.23 -19.54
N VAL A 89 0.70 9.95 -19.26
CA VAL A 89 0.86 10.63 -17.97
C VAL A 89 -0.24 11.68 -17.87
N LYS A 90 -1.20 11.50 -16.97
CA LYS A 90 -2.14 12.58 -16.64
C LYS A 90 -1.32 13.71 -16.00
N PRO A 91 -1.44 14.96 -16.50
CA PRO A 91 -0.77 16.09 -15.88
C PRO A 91 -1.21 16.21 -14.43
N ASP A 92 -0.24 16.41 -13.54
CA ASP A 92 -0.48 16.61 -12.12
C ASP A 92 -1.12 17.99 -11.90
N THR A 93 -2.45 18.04 -11.87
CA THR A 93 -3.22 19.26 -11.61
C THR A 93 -3.13 19.75 -10.16
N SER A 94 -2.49 18.99 -9.26
CA SER A 94 -2.26 19.41 -7.88
C SER A 94 -0.98 20.24 -7.70
N ASN A 95 -0.11 20.28 -8.71
CA ASN A 95 1.05 21.14 -8.76
C ASN A 95 0.78 22.34 -9.67
N PRO A 96 0.57 23.56 -9.12
CA PRO A 96 0.29 24.74 -9.93
C PRO A 96 1.41 25.12 -10.91
N LEU A 97 2.64 24.61 -10.71
CA LEU A 97 3.77 24.82 -11.62
C LEU A 97 3.74 23.91 -12.86
N ALA A 98 2.97 22.82 -12.84
CA ALA A 98 2.89 21.89 -13.98
C ALA A 98 1.98 22.39 -15.11
N THR A 99 1.15 23.41 -14.85
CA THR A 99 0.15 23.95 -15.79
C THR A 99 0.62 25.22 -16.52
N ALA A 100 1.78 25.79 -16.15
CA ALA A 100 2.19 27.13 -16.56
C ALA A 100 2.86 27.24 -17.94
N HIS A 101 2.95 26.15 -18.72
CA HIS A 101 3.54 26.18 -20.06
C HIS A 101 2.62 25.49 -21.08
N ARG A 102 1.63 26.24 -21.58
CA ARG A 102 1.04 26.10 -22.92
C ARG A 102 0.66 27.47 -23.45
#